data_AF-A0A7X3QCC5-F1
#
_entry.id   AF-A0A7X3QCC5-F1
#
_cell.length_a   1.000
_cell.length_b   1.000
_cell.length_c   1.000
_cell.angle_alpha   90.00
_cell.angle_beta   90.00
_cell.angle_gamma   90.00
#
_symmetry.space_group_name_H-M   'P 1'
#
loop_
_entity.id
_entity.type
_entity.pdbx_description
1 polymer ?
#
loop_
_entity_poly.entity_id
_entity_poly.type
_entity_poly.pdbx_seq_one_letter_code
_entity_poly.pdbx_strand_id
1 'polypeptide(L)'
;MTRLLCRRRATAQASLLLAVALAGGGIGEGAAQPVRHASGLEVVPAYEGWERNPDGSFNLVFGTMNRNWEEALHVPIGPHNNIEPGGPDQGQPTYFLPRRNRFMFRIHVPADFGEKELIWTLTSPNGETKKAYASLHPDYFIDDVILQRNSGAPTRDWLKTDKAPTLDVAGEGTRTVAVGQPLTLTA
;
A
#
# COMPACT_ATOMS: atom_id res chain seq x y z
N MET A 1 24.45 88.76 -12.37
CA MET A 1 23.86 89.51 -13.51
C MET A 1 23.99 88.66 -14.77
N THR A 2 22.99 88.80 -15.62
CA THR A 2 22.56 88.00 -16.79
C THR A 2 23.58 87.86 -17.93
N ARG A 3 23.46 86.73 -18.68
CA ARG A 3 23.51 86.53 -20.16
C ARG A 3 24.45 85.38 -20.57
N LEU A 4 23.91 84.28 -21.14
CA LEU A 4 23.67 84.02 -22.58
C LEU A 4 24.99 84.16 -23.38
N LEU A 5 25.49 83.19 -24.18
CA LEU A 5 24.83 82.41 -25.24
C LEU A 5 25.85 81.50 -25.96
N CYS A 6 25.32 80.59 -26.79
CA CYS A 6 25.89 80.07 -28.06
C CYS A 6 26.99 78.99 -27.99
N ARG A 7 26.61 77.73 -28.22
CA ARG A 7 26.62 77.00 -29.52
C ARG A 7 28.03 76.66 -30.04
N ARG A 8 28.33 75.37 -30.17
CA ARG A 8 28.22 74.61 -31.44
C ARG A 8 28.50 73.12 -31.20
N ARG A 9 27.99 72.33 -32.16
CA ARG A 9 27.71 70.89 -32.14
C ARG A 9 28.99 70.06 -32.22
N ALA A 10 29.05 68.98 -31.45
CA ALA A 10 29.94 67.85 -31.70
C ALA A 10 29.08 66.67 -32.20
N THR A 11 29.43 66.16 -33.38
CA THR A 11 28.89 64.95 -34.00
C THR A 11 29.31 63.73 -33.17
N ALA A 12 28.34 63.05 -32.53
CA ALA A 12 28.57 61.77 -31.87
C ALA A 12 28.28 60.64 -32.85
N GLN A 13 29.29 59.80 -33.08
CA GLN A 13 29.21 58.60 -33.91
C GLN A 13 28.22 57.59 -33.30
N ALA A 14 27.37 57.04 -34.16
CA ALA A 14 26.39 56.02 -33.80
C ALA A 14 27.08 54.66 -33.61
N SER A 15 27.03 54.13 -32.41
CA SER A 15 27.39 52.74 -32.11
C SER A 15 26.10 51.91 -32.00
N LEU A 16 25.84 51.07 -33.00
CA LEU A 16 24.73 50.13 -33.00
C LEU A 16 25.17 48.84 -32.29
N LEU A 17 24.82 48.69 -31.02
CA LEU A 17 24.96 47.43 -30.27
C LEU A 17 23.62 46.69 -30.34
N LEU A 18 23.60 45.59 -31.09
CA LEU A 18 22.48 44.67 -31.19
C LEU A 18 22.49 43.75 -29.95
N ALA A 19 21.62 44.01 -28.98
CA ALA A 19 21.41 43.13 -27.84
C ALA A 19 20.46 41.99 -28.24
N VAL A 20 20.99 40.77 -28.37
CA VAL A 20 20.19 39.55 -28.50
C VAL A 20 19.68 39.16 -27.11
N ALA A 21 18.39 39.32 -26.88
CA ALA A 21 17.74 38.82 -25.68
C ALA A 21 17.50 37.31 -25.81
N LEU A 22 18.32 36.51 -25.14
CA LEU A 22 18.05 35.09 -24.88
C LEU A 22 16.88 34.99 -23.88
N ALA A 23 15.67 34.85 -24.41
CA ALA A 23 14.54 34.38 -23.62
C ALA A 23 14.77 32.89 -23.28
N GLY A 24 15.47 32.65 -22.17
CA GLY A 24 15.55 31.34 -21.55
C GLY A 24 14.17 30.94 -21.05
N GLY A 25 13.38 30.29 -21.92
CA GLY A 25 12.20 29.55 -21.51
C GLY A 25 12.65 28.37 -20.66
N GLY A 26 12.54 28.50 -19.34
CA GLY A 26 12.68 27.37 -18.44
C GLY A 26 11.60 26.34 -18.79
N ILE A 27 12.02 25.19 -19.30
CA ILE A 27 11.23 23.97 -19.24
C ILE A 27 11.16 23.59 -17.76
N GLY A 28 10.16 24.13 -17.07
CA GLY A 28 9.74 23.59 -15.80
C GLY A 28 9.14 22.22 -16.06
N GLU A 29 9.87 21.15 -15.73
CA GLU A 29 9.27 19.84 -15.57
C GLU A 29 8.26 19.93 -14.43
N GLY A 30 7.00 20.14 -14.79
CA GLY A 30 5.89 19.98 -13.85
C GLY A 30 5.89 18.54 -13.37
N ALA A 31 6.34 18.30 -12.15
CA ALA A 31 6.21 17.00 -11.51
C ALA A 31 4.73 16.61 -11.53
N ALA A 32 4.39 15.58 -12.32
CA ALA A 32 3.05 15.02 -12.33
C ALA A 32 2.70 14.59 -10.90
N GLN A 33 1.75 15.28 -10.28
CA GLN A 33 1.27 14.91 -8.96
C GLN A 33 0.50 13.59 -9.09
N PRO A 34 0.71 12.62 -8.18
CA PRO A 34 -0.07 11.39 -8.17
C PRO A 34 -1.57 11.73 -8.16
N VAL A 35 -2.30 11.30 -9.19
CA VAL A 35 -3.74 11.54 -9.26
C VAL A 35 -4.40 10.79 -8.11
N ARG A 36 -5.10 11.53 -7.24
CA ARG A 36 -5.88 10.99 -6.13
C ARG A 36 -7.31 10.80 -6.58
N HIS A 37 -7.83 9.59 -6.43
CA HIS A 37 -9.23 9.28 -6.68
C HIS A 37 -9.96 9.09 -5.36
N ALA A 38 -11.02 9.87 -5.12
CA ALA A 38 -11.83 9.73 -3.91
C ALA A 38 -12.48 8.34 -3.83
N SER A 39 -13.02 7.87 -4.96
CA SER A 39 -13.81 6.64 -5.11
C SER A 39 -13.74 6.06 -6.53
N GLY A 40 -14.35 4.89 -6.73
CA GLY A 40 -14.60 4.26 -8.04
C GLY A 40 -13.48 3.39 -8.61
N LEU A 41 -12.35 3.28 -7.89
CA LEU A 41 -11.26 2.38 -8.26
C LEU A 41 -11.33 1.04 -7.52
N GLU A 42 -10.51 0.11 -7.98
CA GLU A 42 -10.45 -1.25 -7.48
C GLU A 42 -9.59 -1.41 -6.22
N VAL A 43 -9.83 -2.52 -5.52
CA VAL A 43 -8.91 -3.07 -4.52
C VAL A 43 -7.93 -4.01 -5.21
N VAL A 44 -6.64 -3.81 -4.94
CA VAL A 44 -5.56 -4.69 -5.39
C VAL A 44 -5.16 -5.59 -4.21
N PRO A 45 -5.36 -6.92 -4.29
CA PRO A 45 -4.79 -7.84 -3.31
C PRO A 45 -3.26 -7.84 -3.44
N ALA A 46 -2.55 -8.01 -2.34
CA ALA A 46 -1.11 -8.02 -2.31
C ALA A 46 -0.61 -9.23 -1.52
N TYR A 47 0.32 -9.97 -2.11
CA TYR A 47 1.13 -10.94 -1.39
C TYR A 47 2.27 -10.17 -0.70
N GLU A 48 2.30 -10.23 0.63
CA GLU A 48 3.31 -9.52 1.44
C GLU A 48 4.54 -10.40 1.72
N GLY A 49 4.41 -11.71 1.51
CA GLY A 49 5.46 -12.69 1.72
C GLY A 49 5.03 -13.86 2.59
N TRP A 50 5.98 -14.67 3.02
CA TRP A 50 5.75 -15.84 3.86
C TRP A 50 6.66 -15.88 5.07
N GLU A 51 6.13 -16.45 6.16
CA GLU A 51 6.85 -16.68 7.41
C GLU A 51 6.88 -18.19 7.72
N ARG A 52 7.95 -18.64 8.40
CA ARG A 52 8.11 -20.05 8.80
C ARG A 52 7.68 -20.24 10.24
N ASN A 53 6.82 -21.22 10.49
CA ASN A 53 6.39 -21.59 11.83
C ASN A 53 7.40 -22.54 12.52
N PRO A 54 7.38 -22.64 13.87
CA PRO A 54 8.29 -23.53 14.61
C PRO A 54 8.17 -25.02 14.24
N ASP A 55 6.97 -25.47 13.88
CA ASP A 55 6.67 -26.84 13.45
C ASP A 55 7.11 -27.15 12.00
N GLY A 56 7.66 -26.16 11.29
CA GLY A 56 8.12 -26.28 9.91
C GLY A 56 7.06 -26.01 8.85
N SER A 57 5.81 -25.75 9.24
CA SER A 57 4.79 -25.19 8.35
C SER A 57 5.09 -23.72 8.03
N PHE A 58 4.24 -23.11 7.21
CA PHE A 58 4.40 -21.72 6.79
C PHE A 58 3.09 -20.95 6.89
N ASN A 59 3.16 -19.63 7.04
CA ASN A 59 2.02 -18.75 6.80
C ASN A 59 2.29 -17.88 5.59
N LEU A 60 1.35 -17.86 4.63
CA LEU A 60 1.33 -16.93 3.51
C LEU A 60 0.60 -15.66 3.98
N VAL A 61 1.24 -14.51 3.83
CA VAL A 61 0.77 -13.24 4.40
C VAL A 61 0.26 -12.32 3.29
N PHE A 62 -0.92 -11.77 3.50
CA PHE A 62 -1.60 -10.96 2.50
C PHE A 62 -1.98 -9.58 3.05
N GLY A 63 -2.08 -8.63 2.13
CA GLY A 63 -2.57 -7.28 2.38
C GLY A 63 -3.35 -6.77 1.17
N THR A 64 -3.72 -5.50 1.19
CA THR A 64 -4.45 -4.86 0.09
C THR A 64 -3.99 -3.43 -0.14
N MET A 65 -4.18 -2.96 -1.36
CA MET A 65 -4.24 -1.54 -1.67
C MET A 65 -5.63 -1.24 -2.23
N ASN A 66 -6.49 -0.62 -1.41
CA ASN A 66 -7.66 0.07 -1.93
C ASN A 66 -7.20 1.39 -2.56
N ARG A 67 -7.36 1.52 -3.89
CA ARG A 67 -6.83 2.68 -4.63
C ARG A 67 -7.62 3.96 -4.34
N ASN A 68 -8.79 3.85 -3.72
CA ASN A 68 -9.62 4.96 -3.29
C ASN A 68 -9.06 5.65 -2.04
N TRP A 69 -9.34 6.94 -1.91
CA TRP A 69 -8.93 7.74 -0.75
C TRP A 69 -10.01 7.85 0.33
N GLU A 70 -11.28 7.74 -0.04
CA GLU A 70 -12.42 7.91 0.86
C GLU A 70 -13.32 6.67 0.89
N GLU A 71 -13.51 6.02 -0.26
CA GLU A 71 -14.41 4.87 -0.38
C GLU A 71 -13.80 3.58 0.18
N ALA A 72 -14.48 3.00 1.17
CA ALA A 72 -14.31 1.61 1.54
C ALA A 72 -15.17 0.71 0.63
N LEU A 73 -14.64 -0.45 0.25
CA LEU A 73 -15.35 -1.39 -0.61
C LEU A 73 -15.73 -2.64 0.17
N HIS A 74 -16.91 -3.17 -0.10
CA HIS A 74 -17.36 -4.45 0.44
C HIS A 74 -17.50 -5.47 -0.70
N VAL A 75 -16.69 -6.53 -0.66
CA VAL A 75 -16.75 -7.65 -1.61
C VAL A 75 -16.88 -8.95 -0.80
N PRO A 76 -18.10 -9.53 -0.71
CA PRO A 76 -18.33 -10.79 0.00
C PRO A 76 -17.51 -11.94 -0.56
N ILE A 77 -17.23 -12.93 0.28
CA ILE A 77 -16.60 -14.19 -0.14
C ILE A 77 -17.43 -14.83 -1.26
N GLY A 78 -16.77 -15.28 -2.33
CA GLY A 78 -17.42 -15.89 -3.49
C GLY A 78 -16.65 -15.67 -4.79
N PRO A 79 -17.33 -15.71 -5.95
CA PRO A 79 -16.66 -15.61 -7.26
C PRO A 79 -15.82 -14.36 -7.47
N HIS A 80 -16.12 -13.27 -6.75
CA HIS A 80 -15.41 -11.99 -6.80
C HIS A 80 -14.44 -11.78 -5.63
N ASN A 81 -14.39 -12.69 -4.67
CA ASN A 81 -13.43 -12.70 -3.58
C ASN A 81 -13.21 -14.14 -3.14
N ASN A 82 -12.28 -14.82 -3.81
CA ASN A 82 -11.99 -16.23 -3.58
C ASN A 82 -10.49 -16.47 -3.52
N ILE A 83 -10.14 -17.51 -2.79
CA ILE A 83 -8.79 -18.01 -2.69
C ILE A 83 -8.76 -19.44 -3.21
N GLU A 84 -7.81 -19.78 -4.06
CA GLU A 84 -7.61 -21.15 -4.54
C GLU A 84 -6.13 -21.52 -4.50
N PRO A 85 -5.76 -22.79 -4.23
CA PRO A 85 -6.64 -23.91 -3.91
C PRO A 85 -7.20 -23.85 -2.48
N GLY A 86 -8.25 -24.63 -2.22
CA GLY A 86 -8.89 -24.76 -0.89
C GLY A 86 -10.03 -23.77 -0.65
N GLY A 87 -10.51 -23.13 -1.72
CA GLY A 87 -11.46 -22.02 -1.66
C GLY A 87 -12.92 -22.34 -1.39
N PRO A 88 -13.78 -21.31 -1.50
CA PRO A 88 -13.40 -19.91 -1.76
C PRO A 88 -12.98 -19.16 -0.50
N ASP A 89 -13.24 -19.70 0.70
CA ASP A 89 -13.01 -19.04 1.99
C ASP A 89 -11.79 -19.61 2.72
N GLN A 90 -10.80 -18.75 2.97
CA GLN A 90 -9.61 -19.03 3.76
C GLN A 90 -9.40 -17.95 4.83
N GLY A 91 -10.47 -17.24 5.21
CA GLY A 91 -10.43 -16.16 6.21
C GLY A 91 -10.00 -14.80 5.67
N GLN A 92 -10.04 -14.59 4.35
CA GLN A 92 -9.73 -13.30 3.75
C GLN A 92 -10.80 -12.24 4.06
N PRO A 93 -10.44 -10.94 4.12
CA PRO A 93 -11.38 -9.88 4.44
C PRO A 93 -12.44 -9.69 3.36
N THR A 94 -13.62 -9.22 3.78
CA THR A 94 -14.71 -8.81 2.88
C THR A 94 -14.89 -7.28 2.83
N TYR A 95 -14.34 -6.55 3.80
CA TYR A 95 -14.41 -5.08 3.86
C TYR A 95 -13.01 -4.48 3.71
N PHE A 96 -12.84 -3.60 2.72
CA PHE A 96 -11.56 -3.06 2.30
C PHE A 96 -11.52 -1.57 2.54
N LEU A 97 -10.89 -1.17 3.64
CA LEU A 97 -10.68 0.24 3.99
C LEU A 97 -9.82 0.95 2.94
N PRO A 98 -9.96 2.28 2.79
CA PRO A 98 -9.12 3.05 1.87
C PRO A 98 -7.63 2.81 2.08
N ARG A 99 -6.87 3.03 1.01
CA ARG A 99 -5.40 3.00 0.99
C ARG A 99 -4.80 1.61 1.30
N ARG A 100 -3.54 1.62 1.74
CA ARG A 100 -2.74 0.42 1.96
C ARG A 100 -3.05 -0.16 3.33
N ASN A 101 -3.45 -1.42 3.35
CA ASN A 101 -3.65 -2.22 4.54
C ASN A 101 -2.71 -3.42 4.44
N ARG A 102 -1.57 -3.37 5.13
CA ARG A 102 -0.53 -4.42 5.06
C ARG A 102 -0.79 -5.51 6.07
N PHE A 103 -0.30 -6.72 5.78
CA PHE A 103 -0.25 -7.86 6.71
C PHE A 103 -1.62 -8.18 7.36
N MET A 104 -2.70 -8.05 6.59
CA MET A 104 -4.08 -8.13 7.07
C MET A 104 -4.45 -9.52 7.59
N PHE A 105 -4.03 -10.59 6.90
CA PHE A 105 -4.36 -11.95 7.29
C PHE A 105 -3.28 -12.93 6.80
N ARG A 106 -3.37 -14.14 7.35
CA ARG A 106 -2.44 -15.25 7.15
C ARG A 106 -3.20 -16.48 6.73
N ILE A 107 -2.62 -17.24 5.81
CA ILE A 107 -3.10 -18.57 5.45
C ILE A 107 -2.01 -19.56 5.80
N HIS A 108 -2.33 -20.49 6.69
CA HIS A 108 -1.43 -21.56 7.08
C HIS A 108 -1.32 -22.59 5.95
N VAL A 109 -0.11 -22.98 5.58
CA VAL A 109 0.18 -24.03 4.61
C VAL A 109 1.18 -25.03 5.19
N PRO A 110 1.05 -26.33 4.87
CA PRO A 110 1.85 -27.37 5.49
C PRO A 110 3.34 -27.31 5.07
N ALA A 111 4.19 -28.02 5.82
CA ALA A 111 5.63 -28.07 5.55
C ALA A 111 6.00 -28.62 4.16
N ASP A 112 5.12 -29.40 3.54
CA ASP A 112 5.26 -29.97 2.21
C ASP A 112 4.52 -29.17 1.11
N PHE A 113 4.25 -27.88 1.38
CA PHE A 113 3.64 -26.98 0.38
C PHE A 113 4.48 -26.91 -0.91
N GLY A 114 5.82 -26.94 -0.79
CA GLY A 114 6.74 -27.01 -1.92
C GLY A 114 6.64 -25.79 -2.84
N GLU A 115 6.59 -26.03 -4.14
CA GLU A 115 6.51 -24.98 -5.19
C GLU A 115 5.06 -24.65 -5.59
N LYS A 116 4.08 -25.06 -4.79
CA LYS A 116 2.67 -24.73 -5.04
C LYS A 116 2.45 -23.23 -4.89
N GLU A 117 1.36 -22.75 -5.48
CA GLU A 117 0.89 -21.39 -5.31
C GLU A 117 -0.53 -21.37 -4.73
N LEU A 118 -0.81 -20.31 -3.98
CA LEU A 118 -2.15 -19.93 -3.58
C LEU A 118 -2.47 -18.57 -4.19
N ILE A 119 -3.65 -18.47 -4.78
CA ILE A 119 -4.09 -17.33 -5.58
C ILE A 119 -5.28 -16.68 -4.90
N TRP A 120 -5.13 -15.43 -4.49
CA TRP A 120 -6.25 -14.61 -4.04
C TRP A 120 -6.76 -13.75 -5.20
N THR A 121 -8.01 -13.96 -5.60
CA THR A 121 -8.69 -13.23 -6.67
C THR A 121 -9.72 -12.26 -6.09
N LEU A 122 -9.63 -10.99 -6.46
CA LEU A 122 -10.58 -9.94 -6.13
C LEU A 122 -11.12 -9.27 -7.39
N THR A 123 -12.45 -9.21 -7.53
CA THR A 123 -13.15 -8.37 -8.52
C THR A 123 -13.87 -7.25 -7.77
N SER A 124 -13.52 -6.01 -8.08
CA SER A 124 -14.13 -4.82 -7.46
C SER A 124 -15.44 -4.42 -8.14
N PRO A 125 -16.30 -3.59 -7.52
CA PRO A 125 -17.58 -3.17 -8.11
C PRO A 125 -17.48 -2.47 -9.48
N ASN A 126 -16.32 -1.89 -9.80
CA ASN A 126 -16.03 -1.32 -11.11
C ASN A 126 -15.73 -2.38 -12.20
N GLY A 127 -15.78 -3.67 -11.87
CA GLY A 127 -15.56 -4.80 -12.79
C GLY A 127 -14.09 -5.23 -12.92
N GLU A 128 -13.15 -4.46 -12.38
CA GLU A 128 -11.72 -4.80 -12.45
C GLU A 128 -11.40 -5.98 -11.55
N THR A 129 -10.70 -6.98 -12.13
CA THR A 129 -10.22 -8.15 -11.40
C THR A 129 -8.71 -8.08 -11.21
N LYS A 130 -8.25 -8.29 -9.98
CA LYS A 130 -6.85 -8.32 -9.58
C LYS A 130 -6.56 -9.60 -8.81
N LYS A 131 -5.31 -10.05 -8.88
CA LYS A 131 -4.87 -11.31 -8.26
C LYS A 131 -3.55 -11.13 -7.51
N ALA A 132 -3.40 -11.82 -6.39
CA ALA A 132 -2.14 -12.00 -5.70
C ALA A 132 -1.77 -13.50 -5.75
N TYR A 133 -0.55 -13.78 -6.17
CA TYR A 133 0.01 -15.14 -6.27
C TYR A 133 1.02 -15.30 -5.14
N ALA A 134 0.78 -16.28 -4.27
CA ALA A 134 1.59 -16.52 -3.08
C ALA A 134 2.32 -17.86 -3.21
N SER A 135 3.63 -17.81 -3.01
CA SER A 135 4.52 -18.96 -3.08
C SER A 135 5.59 -18.85 -2.00
N LEU A 136 6.29 -19.96 -1.73
CA LEU A 136 7.41 -19.98 -0.78
C LEU A 136 8.75 -19.58 -1.42
N HIS A 137 8.74 -18.75 -2.46
CA HIS A 137 9.98 -18.30 -3.09
C HIS A 137 10.86 -17.56 -2.05
N PRO A 138 12.16 -17.86 -1.95
CA PRO A 138 13.04 -17.33 -0.89
C PRO A 138 13.04 -15.80 -0.77
N ASP A 139 12.93 -15.09 -1.90
CA ASP A 139 12.91 -13.61 -1.93
C ASP A 139 11.67 -12.99 -1.25
N TYR A 140 10.63 -13.78 -1.02
CA TYR A 140 9.41 -13.36 -0.32
C TYR A 140 9.39 -13.75 1.15
N PHE A 141 10.50 -14.27 1.71
CA PHE A 141 10.59 -14.54 3.14
C PHE A 141 10.49 -13.25 3.95
N ILE A 142 9.64 -13.26 4.97
CA ILE A 142 9.50 -12.15 5.92
C ILE A 142 9.73 -12.61 7.35
N ASP A 143 10.34 -11.74 8.15
CA ASP A 143 10.57 -11.91 9.57
C ASP A 143 10.05 -10.71 10.37
N ASP A 144 10.03 -10.82 11.70
CA ASP A 144 9.57 -9.76 12.60
C ASP A 144 10.25 -8.41 12.30
N VAL A 145 11.54 -8.42 11.93
CA VAL A 145 12.29 -7.19 11.65
C VAL A 145 11.77 -6.51 10.39
N ILE A 146 11.45 -7.27 9.34
CA ILE A 146 10.84 -6.76 8.12
C ILE A 146 9.45 -6.18 8.42
N LEU A 147 8.61 -6.88 9.18
CA LEU A 147 7.28 -6.38 9.55
C LEU A 147 7.37 -5.08 10.38
N GLN A 148 8.29 -5.03 11.34
CA GLN A 148 8.54 -3.85 12.16
C GLN A 148 9.03 -2.67 11.32
N ARG A 149 10.01 -2.87 10.43
CA ARG A 149 10.52 -1.82 9.55
C ARG A 149 9.45 -1.30 8.60
N ASN A 150 8.65 -2.18 8.02
CA ASN A 150 7.53 -1.78 7.19
C ASN A 150 6.50 -0.96 7.99
N SER A 151 6.37 -1.20 9.29
CA SER A 151 5.51 -0.42 10.19
C SER A 151 6.16 0.87 10.73
N GLY A 152 7.35 1.23 10.27
CA GLY A 152 8.04 2.48 10.63
C GLY A 152 9.09 2.35 11.74
N ALA A 153 9.46 1.12 12.12
CA ALA A 153 10.51 0.93 13.12
C ALA A 153 11.88 1.42 12.62
N PRO A 154 12.70 2.02 13.51
CA PRO A 154 14.03 2.53 13.16
C PRO A 154 15.03 1.40 12.96
N THR A 155 16.12 1.62 12.23
CA THR A 155 17.20 0.64 12.10
C THR A 155 18.00 0.51 13.41
N ARG A 156 17.61 -0.43 14.29
CA ARG A 156 18.29 -0.69 15.58
C ARG A 156 18.40 -2.18 15.87
N ASP A 157 19.47 -2.58 16.57
CA ASP A 157 19.77 -4.00 16.81
C ASP A 157 18.77 -4.69 17.76
N TRP A 158 18.16 -3.96 18.68
CA TRP A 158 17.19 -4.50 19.64
C TRP A 158 15.83 -4.86 19.03
N LEU A 159 15.55 -4.51 17.77
CA LEU A 159 14.29 -4.90 17.10
C LEU A 159 14.09 -6.41 17.09
N LYS A 160 15.19 -7.19 17.05
CA LYS A 160 15.12 -8.66 17.08
C LYS A 160 14.57 -9.22 18.38
N THR A 161 14.75 -8.47 19.48
CA THR A 161 14.27 -8.83 20.82
C THR A 161 12.91 -8.24 21.15
N ASP A 162 12.41 -7.30 20.33
CA ASP A 162 11.06 -6.76 20.46
C ASP A 162 10.07 -7.78 19.89
N LYS A 163 9.24 -8.34 20.77
CA LYS A 163 8.27 -9.40 20.44
C LYS A 163 6.86 -8.87 20.64
N ALA A 164 5.97 -9.26 19.73
CA ALA A 164 4.56 -8.92 19.83
C ALA A 164 3.99 -9.39 21.18
N PRO A 165 3.09 -8.61 21.80
CA PRO A 165 2.43 -9.03 23.03
C PRO A 165 1.58 -10.28 22.77
N THR A 166 1.50 -11.15 23.77
CA THR A 166 0.58 -12.29 23.76
C THR A 166 -0.77 -11.85 24.33
N LEU A 167 -1.86 -12.24 23.67
CA LEU A 167 -3.21 -12.05 24.16
C LEU A 167 -3.77 -13.40 24.60
N ASP A 168 -4.26 -13.47 25.83
CA ASP A 168 -5.03 -14.61 26.34
C ASP A 168 -6.49 -14.20 26.53
N VAL A 169 -7.40 -15.03 26.04
CA VAL A 169 -8.83 -14.85 26.30
C VAL A 169 -9.17 -15.52 27.62
N ALA A 170 -9.69 -14.74 28.58
CA ALA A 170 -10.12 -15.29 29.86
C ALA A 170 -11.41 -16.13 29.70
N GLY A 171 -11.36 -17.40 30.10
CA GLY A 171 -12.49 -18.33 30.08
C GLY A 171 -12.46 -19.31 28.89
N GLU A 172 -13.58 -19.99 28.65
CA GLU A 172 -13.66 -20.96 27.54
C GLU A 172 -13.64 -20.27 26.17
N GLY A 173 -12.79 -20.77 25.27
CA GLY A 173 -12.64 -20.27 23.89
C GLY A 173 -13.80 -20.60 22.96
N THR A 174 -14.79 -21.38 23.43
CA THR A 174 -16.03 -21.67 22.72
C THR A 174 -17.20 -21.22 23.59
N ARG A 175 -18.16 -20.50 22.99
CA ARG A 175 -19.42 -20.12 23.64
C ARG A 175 -20.56 -20.70 22.85
N THR A 176 -21.48 -21.39 23.52
CA THR A 176 -22.67 -21.98 22.89
C THR A 176 -23.90 -21.19 23.31
N VAL A 177 -24.75 -20.84 22.35
CA VAL A 177 -26.03 -20.17 22.59
C VAL A 177 -27.10 -20.79 21.68
N ALA A 178 -28.34 -20.86 22.16
CA ALA A 178 -29.45 -21.35 21.35
C ALA A 178 -29.84 -20.33 20.26
N VAL A 179 -30.39 -20.82 19.14
CA VAL A 179 -30.88 -19.95 18.06
C VAL A 179 -31.90 -18.95 18.61
N GLY A 180 -31.67 -17.66 18.34
CA GLY A 180 -32.53 -16.57 18.79
C GLY A 180 -32.27 -16.08 20.22
N GLN A 181 -31.32 -16.65 20.95
CA GLN A 181 -30.91 -16.15 22.27
C GLN A 181 -29.69 -15.23 22.16
N PRO A 182 -29.61 -14.13 22.93
CA PRO A 182 -28.46 -13.25 22.94
C PRO A 182 -27.28 -13.92 23.65
N LEU A 183 -26.07 -13.78 23.08
CA LEU A 183 -24.81 -14.13 23.74
C LEU A 183 -24.11 -12.84 24.17
N THR A 184 -24.01 -12.60 25.48
CA THR A 184 -23.25 -11.48 26.02
C THR A 184 -21.77 -11.83 26.01
N LEU A 185 -20.97 -11.03 25.31
CA LEU A 185 -19.51 -11.09 25.33
C LEU A 185 -18.99 -9.94 26.20
N THR A 186 -18.15 -10.26 27.17
CA THR A 186 -17.44 -9.28 28.00
C THR A 186 -15.97 -9.29 27.60
N ALA A 187 -15.43 -8.12 27.30
CA ALA A 187 -14.03 -7.91 26.97
C ALA A 187 -13.27 -7.33 28.18
#